data_AF-A0AAD4GJP4-F1
#
_entry.id   AF-A0AAD4GJP4-F1
#
_cell.length_a   1.000
_cell.length_b   1.000
_cell.length_c   1.000
_cell.angle_alpha   90.00
_cell.angle_beta   90.00
_cell.angle_gamma   90.00
#
_symmetry.space_group_name_H-M   'P 1'
#
loop_
_entity.id
_entity.type
_entity.pdbx_description
1 polymer ?
#
loop_
_entity_poly.entity_id
_entity_poly.type
_entity_poly.pdbx_seq_one_letter_code
_entity_poly.pdbx_strand_id
1 'polypeptide(L)'
;MGVGLTLYDVLGIPTDATTEDVRKAYKTKALETHPDKLEPTASERERRAAEGKFRNVCEAFQVLSDPAKRKAYDDRIQHAQLNKQAWDVEREKRKKEREEWARQAKERSEARMKTRADLYESVRQIKEEKERHTKLVEQFYQELCDRNPEWELRRQEILQRKEMREKSRSSTR
;
A
#
# COMPACT_ATOMS: atom_id res chain seq x y z
N MET A 1 -21.53 -12.16 6.93
CA MET A 1 -20.41 -12.94 6.37
C MET A 1 -20.72 -14.41 6.62
N GLY A 2 -21.08 -15.15 5.58
CA GLY A 2 -21.43 -16.57 5.72
C GLY A 2 -20.17 -17.37 6.05
N VAL A 3 -20.08 -17.83 7.29
CA VAL A 3 -19.17 -18.91 7.65
C VAL A 3 -19.47 -20.05 6.68
N GLY A 4 -18.47 -20.56 5.97
CA GLY A 4 -18.65 -21.75 5.15
C GLY A 4 -19.24 -22.82 6.04
N LEU A 5 -20.47 -23.27 5.74
CA LEU A 5 -21.24 -24.17 6.59
C LEU A 5 -20.39 -25.41 6.87
N THR A 6 -20.00 -25.60 8.12
CA THR A 6 -19.36 -26.85 8.55
C THR A 6 -20.39 -27.96 8.56
N LEU A 7 -19.97 -29.22 8.56
CA LEU A 7 -20.89 -30.35 8.65
C LEU A 7 -21.68 -30.32 9.97
N TYR A 8 -21.10 -29.74 11.02
CA TYR A 8 -21.76 -29.46 12.28
C TYR A 8 -22.85 -28.38 12.13
N ASP A 9 -22.57 -27.29 11.40
CA ASP A 9 -23.56 -26.24 11.09
C ASP A 9 -24.71 -26.77 10.22
N VAL A 10 -24.44 -27.69 9.30
CA VAL A 10 -25.46 -28.34 8.46
C VAL A 10 -26.45 -29.15 9.30
N LEU A 11 -25.96 -29.86 10.32
CA LEU A 11 -26.81 -30.58 11.27
C LEU A 11 -27.36 -29.67 12.39
N GLY A 12 -26.81 -28.47 12.55
CA GLY A 12 -27.20 -27.52 13.60
C GLY A 12 -26.77 -27.94 15.00
N ILE A 13 -25.63 -28.63 15.10
CA ILE A 13 -25.07 -29.13 16.37
C ILE A 13 -23.71 -28.48 16.63
N PRO A 14 -23.28 -28.38 17.90
CA PRO A 14 -21.95 -27.88 18.20
C PRO A 14 -20.87 -28.95 17.91
N THR A 15 -19.61 -28.52 17.79
CA THR A 15 -18.49 -29.41 17.42
C THR A 15 -18.15 -30.46 18.50
N ASP A 16 -18.54 -30.21 19.75
CA ASP A 16 -18.41 -31.10 20.91
C ASP A 16 -19.56 -32.11 21.05
N ALA A 17 -20.55 -32.07 20.16
CA ALA A 17 -21.73 -32.96 20.20
C ALA A 17 -21.35 -34.46 20.17
N THR A 18 -22.11 -35.27 20.88
CA THR A 18 -21.88 -36.73 20.92
C THR A 18 -22.36 -37.42 19.64
N THR A 19 -21.98 -38.69 19.43
CA THR A 19 -22.47 -39.48 18.29
C THR A 19 -23.99 -39.70 18.34
N GLU A 20 -24.57 -39.72 19.55
CA GLU A 20 -26.02 -39.77 19.74
C GLU A 20 -26.71 -38.47 19.29
N ASP A 21 -26.11 -37.33 19.61
CA ASP A 21 -26.60 -36.01 19.17
C ASP A 21 -26.56 -35.88 17.65
N VAL A 22 -25.49 -36.34 17.01
CA VAL A 22 -25.36 -36.41 15.55
C VAL A 22 -26.50 -37.23 14.93
N ARG A 23 -26.82 -38.40 15.50
CA ARG A 23 -27.92 -39.26 15.03
C ARG A 23 -29.28 -38.61 15.23
N LYS A 24 -29.51 -37.95 16.37
CA LYS A 24 -30.77 -37.27 16.68
C LYS A 24 -30.99 -36.05 15.77
N ALA A 25 -29.93 -35.27 15.55
CA ALA A 25 -29.96 -34.11 14.66
C ALA A 25 -30.22 -34.54 13.21
N TYR A 26 -29.57 -35.61 12.73
CA TYR A 26 -29.82 -36.17 11.40
C TYR A 26 -31.29 -36.56 11.21
N LYS A 27 -31.88 -37.30 12.15
CA LYS A 27 -33.31 -37.68 12.05
C LYS A 27 -34.22 -36.47 11.96
N THR A 28 -33.98 -35.46 12.78
CA THR A 28 -34.77 -34.22 12.80
C THR A 28 -34.62 -33.46 11.49
N LYS A 29 -33.38 -33.25 11.04
CA LYS A 29 -33.05 -32.52 9.81
C LYS A 29 -33.50 -33.25 8.55
N ALA A 30 -33.42 -34.57 8.51
CA ALA A 30 -33.93 -35.38 7.42
C ALA A 30 -35.45 -35.21 7.27
N LEU A 31 -36.20 -35.21 8.38
CA LEU A 31 -37.64 -34.96 8.39
C LEU A 31 -38.02 -33.52 8.03
N GLU A 32 -37.15 -32.55 8.30
CA GLU A 32 -37.35 -31.15 7.91
C GLU A 32 -37.06 -30.90 6.41
N THR A 33 -36.09 -31.62 5.86
CA THR A 33 -35.58 -31.40 4.50
C THR A 33 -36.12 -32.39 3.48
N HIS A 34 -36.95 -33.35 3.90
CA HIS A 34 -37.53 -34.36 3.00
C HIS A 34 -38.44 -33.71 1.94
N PRO A 35 -38.28 -34.04 0.65
CA PRO A 35 -39.06 -33.44 -0.43
C PRO A 35 -40.56 -33.75 -0.35
N ASP A 36 -40.96 -34.81 0.35
CA ASP A 36 -42.36 -35.20 0.60
C ASP A 36 -43.13 -34.22 1.51
N LYS A 37 -42.43 -33.37 2.27
CA LYS A 37 -43.06 -32.29 3.04
C LYS A 37 -43.37 -31.04 2.21
N LEU A 38 -42.94 -30.99 0.96
CA LEU A 38 -43.23 -29.86 0.08
C LEU A 38 -44.64 -30.00 -0.47
N GLU A 39 -45.39 -28.88 -0.50
CA GLU A 39 -46.70 -28.87 -1.13
C GLU A 39 -46.61 -29.26 -2.61
N PRO A 40 -47.66 -29.88 -3.19
CA PRO A 40 -47.69 -30.23 -4.62
C PRO A 40 -47.46 -29.02 -5.54
N THR A 41 -47.77 -27.81 -5.06
CA THR A 41 -47.61 -26.52 -5.72
C THR A 41 -46.20 -25.92 -5.63
N ALA A 42 -45.28 -26.56 -4.89
CA ALA A 42 -43.92 -26.07 -4.72
C ALA A 42 -43.20 -26.00 -6.07
N SER A 43 -42.53 -24.86 -6.30
CA SER A 43 -41.78 -24.62 -7.52
C SER A 43 -40.61 -25.59 -7.66
N GLU A 44 -40.18 -25.83 -8.90
CA GLU A 44 -39.00 -26.66 -9.20
C GLU A 44 -37.75 -26.17 -8.45
N ARG A 45 -37.64 -24.85 -8.23
CA ARG A 45 -36.56 -24.24 -7.45
C ARG A 45 -36.59 -24.67 -5.98
N GLU A 46 -37.76 -24.75 -5.36
CA GLU A 46 -37.92 -25.14 -3.96
C GLU A 46 -37.66 -26.63 -3.77
N ARG A 47 -38.14 -27.46 -4.71
CA ARG A 47 -37.84 -28.90 -4.74
C ARG A 47 -36.34 -29.16 -4.83
N ARG A 48 -35.66 -28.50 -5.77
CA ARG A 48 -34.21 -28.60 -5.94
C ARG A 48 -33.43 -28.08 -4.72
N ALA A 49 -33.92 -27.03 -4.06
CA ALA A 49 -33.31 -26.51 -2.84
C ALA A 49 -33.47 -27.47 -1.65
N ALA A 50 -34.64 -28.11 -1.50
CA ALA A 50 -34.86 -29.13 -0.47
C ALA A 50 -34.00 -30.37 -0.69
N GLU A 51 -33.91 -30.85 -1.94
CA GLU A 51 -33.04 -31.96 -2.31
C GLU A 51 -31.56 -31.67 -2.02
N GLY A 52 -31.10 -30.46 -2.35
CA GLY A 52 -29.75 -30.00 -2.02
C GLY A 52 -29.48 -29.96 -0.52
N LYS A 53 -30.43 -29.46 0.29
CA LYS A 53 -30.32 -29.45 1.76
C LYS A 53 -30.30 -30.86 2.33
N PHE A 54 -31.17 -31.75 1.86
CA PHE A 54 -31.21 -33.15 2.27
C PHE A 54 -29.89 -33.85 1.96
N ARG A 55 -29.33 -33.63 0.77
CA ARG A 55 -28.02 -34.17 0.37
C ARG A 55 -26.91 -33.72 1.31
N ASN A 56 -26.88 -32.44 1.66
CA ASN A 56 -25.90 -31.90 2.61
C ASN A 56 -26.05 -32.53 4.01
N VAL A 57 -27.29 -32.72 4.48
CA VAL A 57 -27.59 -33.38 5.77
C VAL A 57 -27.11 -34.84 5.77
N CYS A 58 -27.33 -35.57 4.68
CA CYS A 58 -26.84 -36.94 4.51
C CYS A 58 -25.30 -37.00 4.48
N GLU A 59 -24.65 -36.11 3.75
CA GLU A 59 -23.18 -36.03 3.69
C GLU A 59 -22.58 -35.70 5.07
N ALA A 60 -23.18 -34.73 5.78
CA ALA A 60 -22.77 -34.40 7.14
C ALA A 60 -22.89 -35.59 8.09
N PHE A 61 -23.99 -36.33 8.04
CA PHE A 61 -24.15 -37.54 8.84
C PHE A 61 -23.15 -38.64 8.46
N GLN A 62 -22.87 -38.85 7.17
CA GLN A 62 -21.94 -39.88 6.69
C GLN A 62 -20.50 -39.66 7.21
N VAL A 63 -20.09 -38.41 7.38
CA VAL A 63 -18.77 -38.05 7.90
C VAL A 63 -18.77 -38.01 9.44
N LEU A 64 -19.79 -37.43 10.06
CA LEU A 64 -19.82 -37.20 11.51
C LEU A 64 -20.24 -38.42 12.34
N SER A 65 -20.91 -39.40 11.73
CA SER A 65 -21.35 -40.63 12.42
C SER A 65 -20.23 -41.65 12.62
N ASP A 66 -19.18 -41.61 11.79
CA ASP A 66 -18.01 -42.49 11.85
C ASP A 66 -16.87 -41.78 12.60
N PRO A 67 -16.39 -42.32 13.74
CA PRO A 67 -15.33 -41.69 14.52
C PRO A 67 -14.05 -41.40 13.74
N ALA A 68 -13.66 -42.27 12.80
CA ALA A 68 -12.43 -42.09 12.02
C ALA A 68 -12.57 -40.94 11.00
N LYS A 69 -13.73 -40.88 10.33
CA LYS A 69 -14.04 -39.79 9.38
C LYS A 69 -14.23 -38.46 10.08
N ARG A 70 -14.91 -38.47 11.23
CA ARG A 70 -15.07 -37.28 12.08
C ARG A 70 -13.72 -36.72 12.50
N LYS A 71 -12.82 -37.56 13.00
CA LYS A 71 -11.47 -37.14 13.38
C LYS A 71 -10.70 -36.52 12.20
N ALA A 72 -10.70 -37.17 11.04
CA ALA A 72 -10.04 -36.63 9.85
C ALA A 72 -10.63 -35.28 9.39
N TYR A 73 -11.95 -35.11 9.54
CA TYR A 73 -12.63 -33.85 9.24
C TYR A 73 -12.25 -32.74 10.24
N ASP A 74 -12.22 -33.06 11.53
CA ASP A 74 -11.85 -32.15 12.61
C ASP A 74 -10.38 -31.69 12.46
N ASP A 75 -9.47 -32.65 12.22
CA ASP A 75 -8.04 -32.38 11.96
C ASP A 75 -7.87 -31.43 10.76
N ARG A 76 -8.64 -31.64 9.68
CA ARG A 76 -8.62 -30.76 8.50
C ARG A 76 -9.10 -29.35 8.80
N ILE A 77 -10.18 -29.19 9.56
CA ILE A 77 -10.67 -27.86 9.97
C ILE A 77 -9.62 -27.16 10.82
N GLN A 78 -9.06 -27.87 11.80
CA GLN A 78 -8.05 -27.31 12.70
C GLN A 78 -6.81 -26.86 11.92
N HIS A 79 -6.29 -27.69 11.03
CA HIS A 79 -5.17 -27.32 10.16
C HIS A 79 -5.49 -26.11 9.27
N ALA A 80 -6.70 -26.03 8.71
CA ALA A 80 -7.11 -24.88 7.90
C ALA A 80 -7.19 -23.59 8.74
N GLN A 81 -7.68 -23.68 9.98
CA GLN A 81 -7.75 -22.54 10.92
C GLN A 81 -6.36 -22.06 11.31
N LEU A 82 -5.46 -22.97 11.68
CA LEU A 82 -4.07 -22.65 12.04
C LEU A 82 -3.33 -21.99 10.86
N ASN A 83 -3.51 -22.55 9.65
CA ASN A 83 -2.91 -21.98 8.45
C ASN A 83 -3.46 -20.57 8.19
N LYS A 84 -4.78 -20.35 8.30
CA LYS A 84 -5.39 -19.01 8.15
C LYS A 84 -4.79 -18.00 9.13
N GLN A 85 -4.65 -18.37 10.40
CA GLN A 85 -4.04 -17.51 11.42
C GLN A 85 -2.59 -17.14 11.05
N ALA A 86 -1.79 -18.11 10.61
CA ALA A 86 -0.42 -17.85 10.15
C ALA A 86 -0.37 -16.88 8.96
N TRP A 87 -1.26 -17.06 7.98
CA TRP A 87 -1.37 -16.15 6.83
C TRP A 87 -1.81 -14.74 7.21
N ASP A 88 -2.72 -14.59 8.17
CA ASP A 88 -3.17 -13.28 8.65
C ASP A 88 -2.04 -12.55 9.39
N VAL A 89 -1.27 -13.24 10.22
CA VAL A 89 -0.07 -12.69 10.89
C VAL A 89 0.98 -12.24 9.87
N GLU A 90 1.29 -13.10 8.89
CA GLU A 90 2.27 -12.77 7.85
C GLU A 90 1.79 -11.58 6.98
N ARG A 91 0.49 -11.48 6.71
CA ARG A 91 -0.09 -10.36 5.96
C ARG A 91 0.10 -9.04 6.71
N GLU A 92 -0.14 -9.02 8.01
CA GLU A 92 0.05 -7.83 8.85
C GLU A 92 1.54 -7.44 8.95
N LYS A 93 2.43 -8.43 9.09
CA LYS A 93 3.87 -8.18 9.06
C LYS A 93 4.30 -7.50 7.75
N ARG A 94 3.91 -8.07 6.60
CA ARG A 94 4.24 -7.49 5.28
C ARG A 94 3.62 -6.10 5.07
N LYS A 95 2.46 -5.83 5.68
CA LYS A 95 1.84 -4.49 5.64
C LYS A 95 2.70 -3.47 6.36
N LYS A 96 3.14 -3.77 7.59
CA LYS A 96 4.04 -2.92 8.37
C LYS A 96 5.37 -2.68 7.65
N GLU A 97 5.97 -3.73 7.10
CA GLU A 97 7.22 -3.61 6.34
C GLU A 97 7.06 -2.68 5.12
N ARG A 98 5.93 -2.75 4.39
CA ARG A 98 5.65 -1.83 3.28
C ARG A 98 5.45 -0.39 3.74
N GLU A 99 4.75 -0.18 4.84
CA GLU A 99 4.54 1.16 5.42
C GLU A 99 5.86 1.77 5.88
N GLU A 100 6.72 0.99 6.53
CA GLU A 100 8.06 1.41 6.93
C GLU A 100 8.94 1.72 5.73
N TRP A 101 8.92 0.88 4.70
CA TRP A 101 9.66 1.14 3.46
C TRP A 101 9.19 2.42 2.79
N ALA A 102 7.86 2.65 2.71
CA ALA A 102 7.30 3.87 2.16
C ALA A 102 7.69 5.11 2.98
N ARG A 103 7.68 5.00 4.32
CA ARG A 103 8.13 6.06 5.23
C ARG A 103 9.60 6.40 4.98
N GLN A 104 10.47 5.39 4.92
CA GLN A 104 11.89 5.59 4.63
C GLN A 104 12.12 6.18 3.24
N ALA A 105 11.36 5.75 2.23
CA ALA A 105 11.45 6.29 0.88
C ALA A 105 11.06 7.78 0.85
N LYS A 106 10.00 8.16 1.56
CA LYS A 106 9.56 9.55 1.72
C LYS A 106 10.62 10.39 2.42
N GLU A 107 11.12 9.92 3.55
CA GLU A 107 12.17 10.59 4.33
C GLU A 107 13.45 10.80 3.50
N ARG A 108 13.89 9.77 2.75
CA ARG A 108 15.03 9.90 1.83
C ARG A 108 14.76 10.91 0.72
N SER A 109 13.53 10.98 0.21
CA SER A 109 13.15 11.97 -0.81
C SER A 109 13.18 13.38 -0.25
N GLU A 110 12.60 13.60 0.92
CA GLU A 110 12.59 14.87 1.63
C GLU A 110 14.01 15.34 1.98
N ALA A 111 14.87 14.44 2.47
CA ALA A 111 16.27 14.75 2.74
C ALA A 111 16.99 15.24 1.47
N ARG A 112 16.82 14.55 0.34
CA ARG A 112 17.40 14.99 -0.95
C ARG A 112 16.87 16.36 -1.39
N MET A 113 15.57 16.61 -1.20
CA MET A 113 14.97 17.91 -1.54
C MET A 113 15.47 19.03 -0.63
N LYS A 114 15.64 18.75 0.67
CA LYS A 114 16.20 19.69 1.63
C LYS A 114 17.64 20.07 1.27
N THR A 115 18.51 19.09 1.02
CA THR A 115 19.88 19.37 0.57
C THR A 115 19.91 20.22 -0.69
N ARG A 116 18.99 19.97 -1.63
CA ARG A 116 18.86 20.79 -2.83
C ARG A 116 18.38 22.22 -2.52
N ALA A 117 17.42 22.39 -1.63
CA ALA A 117 16.94 23.70 -1.20
C ALA A 117 18.05 24.51 -0.51
N ASP A 118 18.80 23.89 0.41
CA ASP A 118 19.93 24.52 1.11
C ASP A 118 21.03 24.99 0.13
N LEU A 119 21.30 24.20 -0.93
CA LEU A 119 22.21 24.59 -2.00
C LEU A 119 21.70 25.82 -2.76
N TYR A 120 20.41 25.86 -3.10
CA TYR A 120 19.83 27.02 -3.78
C TYR A 120 19.89 28.28 -2.93
N GLU A 121 19.63 28.17 -1.62
CA GLU A 121 19.75 29.28 -0.67
C GLU A 121 21.20 29.80 -0.63
N SER A 122 22.16 28.89 -0.56
CA SER A 122 23.59 29.24 -0.57
C SER A 122 24.00 29.95 -1.86
N VAL A 123 23.58 29.45 -3.02
CA VAL A 123 23.85 30.08 -4.32
C VAL A 123 23.18 31.46 -4.42
N ARG A 124 21.98 31.60 -3.87
CA ARG A 124 21.28 32.89 -3.82
C ARG A 124 22.07 33.91 -2.99
N GLN A 125 22.53 33.52 -1.79
CA GLN A 125 23.34 34.39 -0.94
C GLN A 125 24.62 34.84 -1.65
N ILE A 126 25.33 33.92 -2.33
CA ILE A 126 26.53 34.25 -3.10
C ILE A 126 26.22 35.28 -4.20
N LYS A 127 25.08 35.15 -4.90
CA LYS A 127 24.66 36.12 -5.92
C LYS A 127 24.36 37.48 -5.32
N GLU A 128 23.61 37.52 -4.21
CA GLU A 128 23.27 38.77 -3.52
C GLU A 128 24.52 39.47 -2.99
N GLU A 129 25.47 38.73 -2.41
CA GLU A 129 26.76 39.27 -1.93
C GLU A 129 27.60 39.81 -3.08
N LYS A 130 27.69 39.07 -4.19
CA LYS A 130 28.37 39.54 -5.41
C LYS A 130 27.73 40.82 -5.94
N GLU A 131 26.42 40.93 -5.92
CA GLU A 131 25.69 42.13 -6.34
C GLU A 131 25.98 43.31 -5.41
N ARG A 132 26.00 43.09 -4.09
CA ARG A 132 26.38 44.11 -3.10
C ARG A 132 27.81 44.61 -3.33
N HIS A 133 28.76 43.70 -3.55
CA HIS A 133 30.14 44.07 -3.88
C HIS A 133 30.22 44.83 -5.19
N THR A 134 29.48 44.42 -6.21
CA THR A 134 29.42 45.14 -7.50
C THR A 134 28.93 46.57 -7.30
N LYS A 135 27.83 46.75 -6.56
CA LYS A 135 27.27 48.08 -6.25
C LYS A 135 28.24 48.94 -5.45
N LEU A 136 28.93 48.37 -4.46
CA LEU A 136 29.92 49.10 -3.67
C LEU A 136 31.10 49.58 -4.54
N VAL A 137 31.59 48.72 -5.44
CA VAL A 137 32.65 49.09 -6.40
C VAL A 137 32.17 50.18 -7.35
N GLU A 138 30.95 50.08 -7.87
CA GLU A 138 30.34 51.11 -8.71
C GLU A 138 30.19 52.45 -7.99
N GLN A 139 29.74 52.44 -6.73
CA GLN A 139 29.63 53.64 -5.90
C GLN A 139 30.98 54.30 -5.68
N PHE A 140 31.98 53.52 -5.26
CA PHE A 140 33.33 54.05 -5.07
C PHE A 140 33.93 54.59 -6.37
N TYR A 141 33.67 53.91 -7.49
CA TYR A 141 34.08 54.37 -8.81
C TYR A 141 33.42 55.70 -9.17
N GLN A 142 32.12 55.83 -8.92
CA GLN A 142 31.40 57.08 -9.16
C GLN A 142 32.00 58.24 -8.34
N GLU A 143 32.28 58.02 -7.05
CA GLU A 143 32.94 59.03 -6.20
C GLU A 143 34.33 59.44 -6.73
N LEU A 144 35.10 58.49 -7.27
CA LEU A 144 36.41 58.78 -7.87
C LEU A 144 36.27 59.63 -9.13
N CYS A 145 35.30 59.32 -10.00
CA CYS A 145 35.02 60.08 -11.21
C CYS A 145 34.52 61.50 -10.90
N ASP A 146 33.66 61.65 -9.89
CA ASP A 146 33.16 62.95 -9.45
C ASP A 146 34.30 63.87 -8.95
N ARG A 147 35.35 63.29 -8.35
CA ARG A 147 36.54 64.03 -7.88
C ARG A 147 37.58 64.27 -8.97
N ASN A 148 37.73 63.35 -9.92
CA ASN A 148 38.65 63.48 -11.04
C ASN A 148 38.09 62.79 -12.31
N PRO A 149 37.62 63.56 -13.31
CA PRO A 149 37.03 63.02 -14.54
C PRO A 149 37.98 62.15 -15.40
N GLU A 150 39.30 62.24 -15.22
CA GLU A 150 40.26 61.41 -15.97
C GLU A 150 40.08 59.90 -15.72
N TRP A 151 39.48 59.52 -14.59
CA TRP A 151 39.20 58.11 -14.28
C TRP A 151 38.17 57.48 -15.21
N GLU A 152 37.23 58.26 -15.74
CA GLU A 152 36.24 57.79 -16.72
C GLU A 152 36.91 57.49 -18.07
N LEU A 153 37.83 58.36 -18.50
CA LEU A 153 38.60 58.20 -19.73
C LEU A 153 39.46 56.93 -19.69
N ARG A 154 40.14 56.67 -18.56
CA ARG A 154 40.95 55.46 -18.37
C ARG A 154 40.10 54.18 -18.41
N ARG A 155 38.87 54.22 -17.89
CA ARG A 155 37.96 53.07 -17.94
C ARG A 155 37.49 52.78 -19.36
N GLN A 156 37.17 53.81 -20.14
CA GLN A 156 36.82 53.66 -21.55
C GLN A 156 37.98 53.05 -22.34
N GLU A 157 39.22 53.50 -22.09
CA GLU A 157 40.42 52.95 -22.73
C GLU A 157 40.63 51.46 -22.38
N ILE A 158 40.45 51.08 -21.12
CA ILE A 158 40.55 49.66 -20.69
C ILE A 158 39.46 48.80 -21.35
N LEU A 159 38.23 49.30 -21.45
CA LEU A 159 37.11 48.60 -22.10
C LEU A 159 37.38 48.41 -23.59
N GLN A 160 37.82 49.46 -24.29
CA GLN A 160 38.23 49.37 -25.69
C GLN A 160 39.36 48.35 -25.89
N ARG A 161 40.36 48.33 -24.99
CA ARG A 161 41.47 47.36 -25.05
C ARG A 161 41.02 45.91 -24.82
N LYS A 162 40.02 45.69 -23.95
CA LYS A 162 39.42 44.37 -23.74
C LYS A 162 38.61 43.92 -24.96
N GLU A 163 37.79 44.80 -25.52
CA GLU A 163 36.99 44.53 -26.72
C GLU A 163 37.90 44.19 -27.92
N MET A 164 38.99 44.94 -28.10
CA MET A 164 40.01 44.65 -29.11
C MET A 164 40.63 43.25 -28.91
N ARG A 165 40.95 42.86 -27.68
CA ARG A 165 41.48 41.52 -27.35
C ARG A 165 40.47 40.40 -27.61
N GLU A 166 39.19 40.63 -27.32
CA GLU A 166 38.12 39.66 -27.59
C GLU A 166 37.88 39.49 -29.09
N LYS A 167 37.82 40.60 -29.85
CA LYS A 167 37.72 40.58 -31.32
C LYS A 167 38.89 39.84 -31.96
N SER A 168 40.12 40.05 -31.48
CA SER A 168 41.29 39.28 -31.94
C SER A 168 41.20 37.80 -31.58
N ARG A 169 40.68 37.44 -30.40
CA ARG A 169 40.48 36.05 -29.99
C ARG A 169 39.39 35.33 -30.81
N SER A 170 38.30 36.01 -31.14
CA SER A 170 37.22 35.45 -31.98
C SER A 170 37.61 35.38 -33.46
N SER A 171 38.55 36.20 -33.92
CA SER A 171 39.07 36.14 -35.30
C SER A 171 40.14 35.05 -35.50
N THR A 172 40.68 34.46 -34.42
CA THR A 172 41.73 33.43 -34.46
C THR A 172 41.16 32.01 -34.25
N ARG A 173 39.85 31.86 -34.09
CA ARG A 173 39.14 30.59 -33.84
C ARG A 173 38.16 30.30 -34.96
#